data_AF-A0A345BF08-F1
#
_entry.id   AF-A0A345BF08-F1
#
_cell.length_a   1.000
_cell.length_b   1.000
_cell.length_c   1.000
_cell.angle_alpha   90.00
_cell.angle_beta   90.00
_cell.angle_gamma   90.00
#
_symmetry.space_group_name_H-M   'P 1'
#
loop_
_entity.id
_entity.type
_entity.pdbx_description
1 polymer ?
#
loop_
_entity_poly.entity_id
_entity_poly.type
_entity_poly.pdbx_seq_one_letter_code
_entity_poly.pdbx_strand_id
1 'polypeptide(L)'
;MLSDKLEIKYEIRIVKDGKYGNENPKIIGGWDGMIGEILRKEVDMAIAPLTVTVERETVVDFSKPFLSFDIKPSIKNVAKEAGAIFSFLDPLSTEV
;
A
#
# COMPACT_ATOMS: atom_id res chain seq x y z
N MET A 1 24.22 5.95 -3.48
CA MET A 1 22.93 5.64 -2.80
C MET A 1 22.60 6.76 -1.80
N LEU A 2 21.44 6.74 -1.12
CA LEU A 2 21.03 7.81 -0.18
C LEU A 2 22.07 8.04 0.93
N SER A 3 22.66 6.96 1.44
CA SER A 3 23.75 6.98 2.43
C SER A 3 24.93 7.85 2.01
N ASP A 4 25.35 7.77 0.75
CA ASP A 4 26.55 8.45 0.25
C ASP A 4 26.29 9.95 0.06
N LYS A 5 25.05 10.32 -0.29
CA LYS A 5 24.65 11.73 -0.45
C LYS A 5 24.46 12.45 0.88
N LEU A 6 24.00 11.71 1.90
CA LEU A 6 23.78 12.24 3.24
C LEU A 6 25.01 12.06 4.15
N GLU A 7 26.01 11.30 3.70
CA GLU A 7 27.22 10.96 4.46
C GLU A 7 26.90 10.31 5.84
N ILE A 8 25.89 9.43 5.86
CA ILE A 8 25.42 8.78 7.09
C ILE A 8 25.83 7.30 7.19
N LYS A 9 26.06 6.85 8.42
CA LYS A 9 26.07 5.42 8.77
C LYS A 9 24.64 5.00 9.11
N TYR A 10 24.27 3.79 8.71
CA TYR A 10 22.91 3.28 8.91
C TYR A 10 22.92 1.82 9.32
N GLU A 11 21.86 1.42 10.02
CA GLU A 11 21.50 0.03 10.25
C GLU A 11 20.09 -0.18 9.68
N ILE A 12 19.90 -1.23 8.89
CA ILE A 12 18.58 -1.56 8.35
C ILE A 12 17.93 -2.55 9.30
N ARG A 13 16.73 -2.21 9.78
CA ARG A 13 15.85 -3.15 10.48
C ARG A 13 14.48 -3.20 9.82
N ILE A 14 13.86 -4.37 9.93
CA ILE A 14 12.47 -4.56 9.52
C ILE A 14 11.56 -4.06 10.64
N VAL A 15 10.44 -3.44 10.26
CA VAL A 15 9.39 -3.02 11.19
C VAL A 15 8.85 -4.23 11.97
N LYS A 16 8.65 -4.08 13.28
CA LYS A 16 8.37 -5.22 14.19
C LYS A 16 7.05 -5.93 13.88
N ASP A 17 6.02 -5.18 13.48
CA ASP A 17 4.67 -5.69 13.25
C ASP A 17 4.33 -5.92 11.76
N GLY A 18 5.28 -5.67 10.85
CA GLY A 18 5.11 -5.83 9.41
C GLY A 18 4.20 -4.79 8.74
N LYS A 19 3.79 -3.72 9.43
CA LYS A 19 2.81 -2.74 8.90
C LYS A 19 3.45 -1.44 8.45
N TYR A 20 2.77 -0.75 7.53
CA TYR A 20 3.17 0.58 7.06
C TYR A 20 2.92 1.67 8.10
N GLY A 21 1.76 1.60 8.75
CA GLY A 21 1.34 2.55 9.77
C GLY A 21 -0.04 3.13 9.46
N ASN A 22 -0.95 2.87 10.39
CA ASN A 22 -2.30 3.40 10.43
C ASN A 22 -2.56 3.97 11.82
N GLU A 23 -3.39 5.01 11.86
CA GLU A 23 -3.84 5.57 13.13
C GLU A 23 -4.79 4.59 13.83
N ASN A 24 -4.64 4.47 15.14
CA ASN A 24 -5.59 3.79 15.99
C ASN A 24 -6.57 4.83 16.55
N PRO A 25 -7.81 4.92 16.05
CA PRO A 25 -8.76 5.94 16.47
C PRO A 25 -9.20 5.80 17.94
N LYS A 26 -8.90 4.67 18.59
CA LYS A 26 -9.21 4.44 20.01
C LYS A 26 -8.15 5.00 20.96
N ILE A 27 -6.96 5.32 20.45
CA ILE A 27 -5.82 5.78 21.24
C ILE A 27 -5.33 7.09 20.62
N ILE A 28 -5.49 8.21 21.33
CA ILE A 28 -5.03 9.52 20.85
C ILE A 28 -3.52 9.45 20.56
N GLY A 29 -3.13 9.74 19.32
CA GLY A 29 -1.74 9.67 18.87
C GLY A 29 -1.19 8.24 18.73
N GLY A 30 -2.05 7.22 18.80
CA GLY A 30 -1.66 5.83 18.62
C GLY A 30 -1.48 5.49 17.14
N TRP A 31 -0.27 5.10 16.75
CA TRP A 31 0.05 4.64 15.39
C TRP A 31 0.79 3.31 15.42
N ASP A 32 0.45 2.41 14.50
CA ASP A 32 1.16 1.15 14.29
C ASP A 32 2.23 1.27 13.18
N GLY A 33 2.91 0.17 12.87
CA GLY A 33 3.82 0.10 11.73
C GLY A 33 5.01 1.06 11.78
N MET A 34 5.56 1.34 10.60
CA MET A 34 6.70 2.23 10.42
C MET A 34 6.42 3.66 10.92
N ILE A 35 5.21 4.19 10.68
CA ILE A 35 4.81 5.50 11.23
C ILE A 35 4.88 5.50 12.76
N GLY A 36 4.32 4.47 13.40
CA GLY A 36 4.33 4.33 14.84
C GLY A 36 5.75 4.24 15.42
N GLU A 37 6.65 3.51 14.76
CA GLU A 37 8.04 3.40 15.20
C GLU A 37 8.82 4.72 15.07
N ILE A 38 8.55 5.54 14.04
CA ILE A 38 9.09 6.91 13.95
C ILE A 38 8.57 7.76 15.12
N LEU A 39 7.26 7.75 15.37
CA LEU A 39 6.65 8.55 16.43
C LEU A 39 7.14 8.18 17.83
N ARG A 40 7.37 6.89 18.06
CA ARG A 40 7.98 6.36 19.30
C ARG A 40 9.49 6.55 19.36
N LYS A 41 10.11 7.15 18.34
CA LYS A 41 11.55 7.40 18.21
C LYS A 41 12.38 6.12 18.29
N GLU A 42 11.84 5.02 17.76
CA GLU A 42 12.53 3.73 17.66
C GLU A 42 13.36 3.62 16.37
N VAL A 43 13.16 4.53 15.41
CA VAL A 43 13.94 4.71 14.18
C VAL A 43 14.06 6.19 13.85
N ASP A 44 15.12 6.56 13.14
CA ASP A 44 15.32 7.92 12.62
C ASP A 44 14.64 8.16 11.27
N MET A 45 14.47 7.10 10.46
CA MET A 45 13.89 7.19 9.11
C MET A 45 13.22 5.87 8.72
N ALA A 46 12.10 5.96 7.98
CA ALA A 46 11.52 4.83 7.25
C ALA A 46 11.77 4.95 5.74
N ILE A 47 12.31 3.91 5.13
CA ILE A 47 12.49 3.80 3.68
C ILE A 47 11.68 2.60 3.20
N ALA A 48 10.55 2.87 2.54
CA ALA A 48 9.61 1.87 2.06
C ALA A 48 8.75 2.44 0.94
N PRO A 49 8.02 1.60 0.17
CA PRO A 49 6.94 2.04 -0.71
C PRO A 49 5.73 2.49 0.14
N LEU A 50 5.90 3.59 0.87
CA LEU A 50 4.92 4.16 1.78
C LEU A 50 4.16 5.30 1.08
N THR A 51 2.86 5.12 0.87
CA THR A 51 2.01 6.16 0.28
C THR A 51 1.93 7.39 1.17
N VAL A 52 2.17 8.57 0.58
CA VAL A 52 1.94 9.86 1.22
C VAL A 52 0.43 10.11 1.29
N THR A 53 -0.08 10.30 2.51
CA THR A 53 -1.50 10.55 2.77
C THR A 53 -1.61 11.69 3.78
N VAL A 54 -2.68 12.49 3.70
CA VAL A 54 -2.91 13.62 4.61
C VAL A 54 -2.81 13.20 6.08
N GLU A 55 -3.41 12.06 6.46
CA GLU A 55 -3.37 11.54 7.84
C GLU A 55 -1.96 11.22 8.33
N ARG A 56 -1.04 10.82 7.44
CA ARG A 56 0.35 10.51 7.81
C ARG A 56 1.20 11.77 7.85
N GLU A 57 0.94 12.73 6.96
CA GLU A 57 1.65 14.02 6.94
C GLU A 57 1.37 14.88 8.19
N THR A 58 0.28 14.65 8.93
CA THR A 58 0.02 15.37 10.17
C THR A 58 0.93 14.93 11.32
N VAL A 59 1.60 13.79 11.19
CA VAL A 59 2.39 13.17 12.26
C VAL A 59 3.85 12.91 11.90
N VAL A 60 4.19 12.84 10.60
CA VAL A 60 5.58 12.70 10.13
C VAL A 60 5.84 13.59 8.90
N ASP A 61 7.10 13.97 8.71
CA ASP A 61 7.53 14.68 7.51
C ASP A 61 7.91 13.70 6.39
N PHE A 62 7.45 13.98 5.17
CA PHE A 62 7.81 13.22 3.99
C PHE A 62 8.84 13.96 3.13
N SER A 63 9.74 13.19 2.51
CA SER A 63 10.54 13.68 1.39
C SER A 63 9.69 13.85 0.12
N LYS A 64 10.24 14.46 -0.92
CA LYS A 64 9.57 14.48 -2.23
C LYS A 64 9.32 13.05 -2.73
N PRO A 65 8.14 12.75 -3.30
CA PRO A 65 7.86 11.44 -3.85
C PRO A 65 8.94 11.00 -4.85
N PHE A 66 9.43 9.76 -4.70
CA PHE A 66 10.44 9.18 -5.61
C PHE A 66 9.84 8.19 -6.61
N LEU A 67 8.58 7.79 -6.40
CA LEU A 67 7.82 6.89 -7.25
C LEU A 67 6.38 7.40 -7.36
N SER A 68 5.86 7.42 -8.58
CA SER A 68 4.45 7.69 -8.88
C SER A 68 3.90 6.51 -9.65
N PHE A 69 2.69 6.05 -9.29
CA PHE A 69 2.03 4.94 -9.97
C PHE A 69 0.54 5.21 -10.14
N ASP A 70 0.02 4.81 -11.29
CA ASP A 70 -1.41 4.82 -11.57
C ASP A 70 -2.02 3.50 -11.08
N ILE A 71 -2.98 3.59 -10.15
CA ILE A 71 -3.72 2.42 -9.69
C ILE A 71 -4.73 2.05 -10.78
N LYS A 72 -4.36 1.13 -11.66
CA LYS A 72 -5.31 0.51 -12.59
C LYS A 72 -6.08 -0.58 -11.85
N PRO A 73 -7.42 -0.54 -11.83
CA PRO A 73 -8.21 -1.64 -11.30
C PRO A 73 -7.82 -2.92 -12.02
N SER A 74 -7.41 -3.94 -11.25
CA SER A 74 -7.21 -5.26 -11.83
C SER A 74 -8.59 -5.81 -12.22
N ILE A 75 -8.91 -5.78 -13.51
CA ILE A 75 -10.05 -6.52 -14.03
C ILE A 75 -9.70 -7.98 -13.85
N LYS A 76 -10.29 -8.64 -12.85
CA LYS A 76 -10.26 -10.11 -12.82
C LYS A 76 -10.82 -10.54 -14.17
N ASN A 77 -10.05 -11.34 -14.91
CA ASN A 77 -10.59 -12.09 -16.02
C ASN A 77 -11.64 -13.03 -15.43
N VAL A 78 -12.87 -12.53 -15.31
CA VAL A 78 -14.04 -13.38 -15.17
C VAL A 78 -14.08 -14.08 -16.51
N ALA A 79 -13.47 -15.27 -16.58
CA ALA A 79 -13.74 -16.20 -17.65
C ALA A 79 -15.26 -16.20 -17.80
N LYS A 80 -15.74 -15.84 -18.99
CA LYS A 80 -17.17 -15.72 -19.29
C LYS A 80 -17.92 -16.94 -18.74
N GLU A 81 -18.47 -16.83 -17.55
CA GLU A 81 -19.64 -17.59 -17.10
C GLU A 81 -20.93 -16.92 -17.65
N ALA A 82 -20.80 -16.16 -18.75
CA ALA A 82 -21.89 -15.89 -19.65
C ALA A 82 -22.24 -17.19 -20.39
N GLY A 83 -22.84 -18.14 -19.66
CA GLY A 83 -23.19 -19.45 -20.19
C GLY A 83 -24.06 -20.32 -19.28
N ALA A 84 -24.37 -19.94 -18.04
CA ALA A 84 -25.22 -20.79 -17.18
C ALA A 84 -26.73 -20.53 -17.34
N ILE A 85 -27.12 -19.27 -17.52
CA ILE A 85 -28.54 -18.87 -17.57
C ILE A 85 -29.17 -18.88 -18.96
N PHE A 86 -28.36 -18.86 -20.04
CA PHE A 86 -28.85 -18.89 -21.42
C PHE A 86 -28.35 -20.09 -22.23
N SER A 87 -27.62 -21.03 -21.61
CA SER A 87 -27.17 -22.25 -22.30
C SER A 87 -28.31 -23.14 -22.79
N PHE A 88 -29.52 -22.96 -22.28
CA PHE A 88 -30.71 -23.61 -22.82
C PHE A 88 -31.01 -23.22 -24.28
N LEU A 89 -30.48 -22.09 -24.77
CA LEU A 89 -30.61 -21.64 -26.16
C LEU A 89 -29.48 -22.16 -27.07
N ASP A 90 -28.40 -22.70 -26.52
CA ASP A 90 -27.27 -23.22 -27.29
C ASP A 90 -27.68 -24.28 -28.34
N PRO A 91 -28.61 -25.22 -28.05
CA PRO A 91 -29.03 -26.22 -29.04
C PRO A 91 -29.90 -25.65 -30.18
N LEU A 92 -30.41 -24.42 -30.03
CA LEU A 92 -31.24 -23.72 -31.03
C LEU A 92 -30.49 -22.60 -31.76
N SER A 93 -29.22 -22.36 -31.39
CA SER A 93 -28.42 -21.22 -31.88
C SER A 93 -27.95 -21.38 -33.33
N THR A 94 -27.94 -22.61 -33.85
CA THR A 94 -27.61 -22.89 -35.26
C THR A 94 -28.85 -23.33 -36.04
N GLU A 95 -29.79 -22.41 -36.22
CA GLU A 95 -30.79 -22.42 -37.29
C GLU A 95 -31.41 -21.02 -37.44
N VAL A 96 -30.74 -20.13 -38.18
CA VAL A 96 -31.22 -19.31 -39.32
C VAL A 96 -29.99 -18.73 -40.04
#